data_AF-L7FFA6-F1
#
_entry.id   AF-L7FFA6-F1
#
_cell.length_a   1.000
_cell.length_b   1.000
_cell.length_c   1.000
_cell.angle_alpha   90.00
_cell.angle_beta   90.00
_cell.angle_gamma   90.00
#
_symmetry.space_group_name_H-M   'P 1'
#
loop_
_entity.id
_entity.type
_entity.pdbx_description
1 polymer ?
#
loop_
_entity_poly.entity_id
_entity_poly.type
_entity_poly.pdbx_seq_one_letter_code
_entity_poly.pdbx_strand_id
1 'polypeptide(L)'
;MNPLAEWAGKGFNSFDFYLVFADVEGLRVTGWGPPEAGAFDLSVIGGGLFEVALGSEESGVTFRASAVRLARTRAYRRASEAA
;
A
#
# COMPACT_ATOMS: atom_id res chain seq x y z
N MET A 1 13.43 -9.70 -13.85
CA MET A 1 14.01 -8.34 -13.95
C MET A 1 15.21 -8.21 -13.02
N ASN A 2 16.29 -7.59 -13.50
CA ASN A 2 17.48 -7.27 -12.68
C ASN A 2 17.10 -6.11 -11.73
N PRO A 3 17.47 -6.13 -10.44
CA PRO A 3 17.27 -4.97 -9.57
C PRO A 3 17.85 -3.70 -10.23
N LEU A 4 17.12 -2.58 -10.14
CA LEU A 4 17.62 -1.29 -10.65
C LEU A 4 19.01 -1.02 -10.06
N ALA A 5 19.88 -0.34 -10.81
CA ALA A 5 21.27 -0.11 -10.42
C ALA A 5 21.44 0.49 -9.01
N GLU A 6 20.47 1.28 -8.55
CA GLU A 6 20.42 1.85 -7.19
C GLU A 6 20.29 0.82 -6.05
N TRP A 7 19.85 -0.40 -6.36
CA TRP A 7 19.72 -1.53 -5.44
C TRP A 7 20.92 -2.48 -5.50
N ALA A 8 21.80 -2.34 -6.50
CA ALA A 8 23.01 -3.14 -6.63
C ALA A 8 23.92 -2.87 -5.41
N GLY A 9 24.13 -3.89 -4.58
CA GLY A 9 24.97 -3.82 -3.37
C GLY A 9 24.21 -3.57 -2.06
N LYS A 10 22.92 -3.20 -2.07
CA LYS A 10 22.17 -2.90 -0.83
C LYS A 10 21.68 -4.13 -0.05
N GLY A 11 21.64 -5.31 -0.67
CA GLY A 11 21.17 -6.53 0.01
C GLY A 11 19.66 -6.80 -0.13
N PHE A 12 18.86 -5.79 -0.40
CA PHE A 12 17.39 -5.84 -0.51
C PHE A 12 16.91 -5.18 -1.81
N ASN A 13 15.75 -5.62 -2.31
CA ASN A 13 15.08 -5.10 -3.51
C ASN A 13 13.56 -4.96 -3.32
N SER A 14 13.05 -5.12 -2.09
CA SER A 14 11.63 -5.03 -1.78
C SER A 14 11.41 -4.52 -0.37
N PHE A 15 10.29 -3.82 -0.18
CA PHE A 15 9.88 -3.23 1.10
C PHE A 15 8.40 -3.52 1.33
N ASP A 16 8.06 -3.93 2.55
CA ASP A 16 6.69 -3.96 3.04
C ASP A 16 6.51 -2.86 4.09
N PHE A 17 5.42 -2.10 3.98
CA PHE A 17 4.99 -1.12 4.97
C PHE A 17 3.67 -1.59 5.58
N TYR A 18 3.63 -1.69 6.90
CA TYR A 18 2.43 -2.10 7.63
C TYR A 18 1.80 -0.85 8.24
N LEU A 19 0.68 -0.41 7.68
CA LEU A 19 -0.07 0.75 8.16
C LEU A 19 -1.24 0.29 9.03
N VAL A 20 -1.48 1.01 10.12
CA VAL A 20 -2.66 0.82 10.99
C VAL A 20 -3.47 2.09 10.96
N PHE A 21 -4.75 1.94 10.64
CA PHE A 21 -5.74 3.02 10.58
C PHE A 21 -6.64 2.97 11.81
N ALA A 22 -6.95 4.13 12.38
CA ALA A 22 -7.87 4.27 13.51
C ALA A 22 -9.20 4.87 13.06
N ASP A 23 -10.26 4.54 13.79
CA ASP A 23 -11.64 5.00 13.56
C ASP A 23 -12.03 4.92 12.08
N VAL A 24 -11.96 3.72 11.53
CA VAL A 24 -12.26 3.47 10.11
C VAL A 24 -13.75 3.63 9.86
N GLU A 25 -14.09 4.45 8.88
CA GLU A 25 -15.45 4.77 8.48
C GLU A 25 -15.66 4.53 6.98
N GLY A 26 -16.90 4.20 6.60
CA GLY A 26 -17.29 4.08 5.19
C GLY A 26 -16.53 3.01 4.40
N LEU A 27 -16.06 1.95 5.07
CA LEU A 27 -15.34 0.85 4.41
C LEU A 27 -16.19 0.23 3.30
N ARG A 28 -15.68 0.29 2.08
CA ARG A 28 -16.23 -0.35 0.91
C ARG A 28 -15.18 -1.27 0.29
N VAL A 29 -15.59 -2.51 0.02
CA VAL A 29 -14.78 -3.51 -0.67
C VAL A 29 -15.57 -3.99 -1.87
N THR A 30 -15.10 -3.66 -3.08
CA THR A 30 -15.72 -4.10 -4.35
C THR A 30 -14.88 -5.14 -5.07
N GLY A 31 -13.58 -5.20 -4.79
CA GLY A 31 -12.67 -6.17 -5.39
C GLY A 31 -11.33 -6.22 -4.65
N TRP A 32 -10.65 -7.36 -4.75
CA TRP A 32 -9.28 -7.51 -4.28
C TRP A 32 -8.56 -8.62 -5.04
N GLY A 33 -7.56 -8.23 -5.83
CA GLY A 33 -6.77 -9.12 -6.65
C GLY A 33 -5.44 -8.49 -7.09
N PRO A 34 -4.66 -9.18 -7.93
CA PRO A 34 -3.39 -8.66 -8.42
C PRO A 34 -3.46 -7.27 -9.08
N PRO A 35 -4.49 -6.93 -9.88
CA PRO A 35 -4.63 -5.58 -10.45
C PRO A 35 -4.83 -4.51 -9.37
N GLU A 36 -5.70 -4.77 -8.39
CA GLU A 36 -6.04 -3.82 -7.32
C GLU A 36 -4.87 -3.61 -6.36
N ALA A 37 -4.10 -4.67 -6.09
CA ALA A 37 -2.93 -4.62 -5.23
C ALA A 37 -1.76 -3.77 -5.80
N GLY A 38 -1.86 -3.31 -7.05
CA GLY A 38 -0.84 -2.49 -7.71
C GLY A 38 -0.93 -0.99 -7.43
N ALA A 39 -2.04 -0.51 -6.85
CA ALA A 39 -2.28 0.92 -6.61
C ALA A 39 -2.68 1.18 -5.15
N PHE A 40 -2.09 2.22 -4.56
CA PHE A 40 -2.40 2.72 -3.22
C PHE A 40 -2.38 4.25 -3.25
N ASP A 41 -3.46 4.87 -2.81
CA ASP A 41 -3.57 6.30 -2.60
C ASP A 41 -3.99 6.58 -1.15
N LEU A 42 -3.36 7.61 -0.58
CA LEU A 42 -3.67 8.12 0.74
C LEU A 42 -3.63 9.64 0.68
N SER A 43 -4.78 10.26 0.89
CA SER A 43 -4.93 11.71 0.86
C SER A 43 -5.50 12.23 2.18
N VAL A 44 -5.15 13.47 2.52
CA VAL A 44 -5.74 14.18 3.66
C VAL A 44 -6.94 14.96 3.13
N ILE A 45 -8.12 14.70 3.70
CA ILE A 45 -9.36 15.39 3.36
C ILE A 45 -9.75 16.38 4.46
N GLY A 46 -10.74 17.22 4.18
CA GLY A 46 -11.26 18.20 5.14
C GLY A 46 -11.65 17.56 6.48
N GLY A 47 -11.48 18.30 7.58
CA GLY A 47 -11.78 17.80 8.93
C GLY A 47 -10.66 16.95 9.55
N GLY A 48 -9.49 16.85 8.91
CA GLY A 48 -8.34 16.13 9.46
C GLY A 48 -8.42 14.61 9.32
N LEU A 49 -9.34 14.12 8.47
CA LEU A 49 -9.46 12.70 8.14
C LEU A 49 -8.54 12.34 6.97
N PHE A 50 -8.26 11.05 6.86
CA PHE A 50 -7.60 10.43 5.72
C PHE A 50 -8.64 9.75 4.85
N GLU A 51 -8.52 9.90 3.54
CA GLU A 51 -9.21 9.05 2.56
C GLU A 51 -8.18 8.09 1.95
N VAL A 52 -8.52 6.80 1.94
CA VAL A 52 -7.64 5.72 1.53
C VAL A 52 -8.28 4.94 0.41
N ALA A 53 -7.53 4.70 -0.66
CA ALA A 53 -7.93 3.85 -1.77
C ALA A 53 -6.85 2.83 -2.09
N LEU A 54 -7.25 1.57 -2.25
CA LEU A 54 -6.45 0.47 -2.74
C LEU A 54 -7.11 -0.04 -4.02
N GLY A 55 -6.39 -0.03 -5.14
CA GLY A 55 -6.99 -0.28 -6.46
C GLY A 55 -7.80 0.91 -6.97
N SER A 56 -8.81 0.65 -7.80
CA SER A 56 -9.71 1.68 -8.31
C SER A 56 -10.97 1.81 -7.46
N GLU A 57 -11.72 2.91 -7.62
CA GLU A 57 -13.01 3.07 -6.92
C GLU A 57 -14.05 2.01 -7.34
N GLU A 58 -13.96 1.53 -8.58
CA GLU A 58 -14.89 0.55 -9.15
C GLU A 58 -14.55 -0.89 -8.73
N SER A 59 -13.26 -1.21 -8.60
CA SER A 59 -12.74 -2.51 -8.17
C SER A 59 -11.58 -2.26 -7.22
N GLY A 60 -11.85 -2.34 -5.92
CA GLY A 60 -10.85 -2.06 -4.90
C GLY A 60 -11.40 -1.98 -3.48
N VAL A 61 -10.63 -1.32 -2.62
CA VAL A 61 -11.01 -1.03 -1.23
C VAL A 61 -10.89 0.46 -0.99
N THR A 62 -11.95 1.08 -0.47
CA THR A 62 -11.93 2.49 -0.06
C THR A 62 -12.47 2.66 1.34
N PHE A 63 -11.90 3.58 2.11
CA PHE A 63 -12.38 3.93 3.44
C PHE A 63 -11.82 5.29 3.88
N ARG A 64 -12.39 5.82 4.97
CA ARG A 64 -11.86 6.99 5.68
C ARG A 64 -11.34 6.59 7.05
N ALA A 65 -10.37 7.34 7.57
CA ALA A 65 -9.80 7.09 8.89
C ALA A 65 -9.44 8.42 9.59
N SER A 66 -9.50 8.44 10.93
CA SER A 66 -9.11 9.62 11.72
C SER A 66 -7.60 9.74 11.88
N ALA A 67 -6.89 8.61 11.82
CA ALA A 67 -5.44 8.55 11.94
C ALA A 67 -4.85 7.37 11.17
N VAL A 68 -3.59 7.53 10.76
CA VAL A 68 -2.74 6.47 10.21
C VAL A 68 -1.42 6.44 10.96
N ARG A 69 -0.93 5.24 11.30
CA ARG A 69 0.43 5.05 11.82
C ARG A 69 1.17 3.95 11.07
N LEU A 70 2.46 4.15 10.87
CA LEU A 70 3.36 3.10 10.42
C LEU A 70 3.68 2.17 11.60
N ALA A 71 3.17 0.95 11.56
CA ALA A 71 3.38 -0.03 12.62
C ALA A 71 4.71 -0.78 12.46
N ARG A 72 5.13 -1.05 11.22
CA ARG A 72 6.34 -1.80 10.91
C ARG A 72 6.79 -1.52 9.48
N THR A 73 8.09 -1.59 9.27
CA THR A 73 8.70 -1.69 7.94
C THR A 73 9.53 -2.95 7.86
N ARG A 74 9.49 -3.62 6.71
CA ARG A 74 10.34 -4.79 6.43
C ARG A 74 11.05 -4.58 5.10
N ALA A 75 12.37 -4.58 5.12
CA ALA A 75 13.17 -4.68 3.92
C ALA A 75 13.57 -6.14 3.70
N TYR A 76 13.48 -6.63 2.46
CA TYR A 76 13.87 -8.01 2.13
C TYR A 76 14.34 -8.12 0.68
N ARG A 77 14.93 -9.28 0.38
CA ARG A 77 15.28 -9.67 -0.98
C ARG A 77 14.22 -10.61 -1.50
N ARG A 78 13.44 -10.16 -2.48
CA ARG A 78 12.54 -11.00 -3.26
C ARG A 78 13.34 -11.64 -4.38
N ALA A 79 13.16 -12.95 -4.58
CA ALA A 79 13.68 -13.63 -5.76
C ALA A 79 13.05 -12.99 -7.00
N SER A 80 13.86 -12.64 -7.99
CA SER A 80 13.33 -12.25 -9.30
C SER A 80 12.69 -13.49 -9.94
N GLU A 81 11.41 -13.42 -10.30
CA GLU A 81 10.80 -14.47 -11.14
C GLU A 81 11.61 -14.61 -12.43
N ALA A 82 11.96 -15.86 -12.74
CA ALA A 82 12.49 -16.22 -14.05
C ALA A 82 11.37 -15.97 -15.06
N ALA A 83 11.65 -15.12 -16.04
CA ALA A 83 10.75 -14.83 -17.16
C ALA A 83 10.60 -16.05 -18.07
#